data_AF-A0A923JWI6-F1
#
_entry.id   AF-A0A923JWI6-F1
#
_cell.length_a   1.000
_cell.length_b   1.000
_cell.length_c   1.000
_cell.angle_alpha   90.00
_cell.angle_beta   90.00
_cell.angle_gamma   90.00
#
_symmetry.space_group_name_H-M   'P 1'
#
loop_
_entity.id
_entity.type
_entity.pdbx_description
1 polymer ?
#
loop_
_entity_poly.entity_id
_entity_poly.type
_entity_poly.pdbx_seq_one_letter_code
_entity_poly.pdbx_strand_id
1 'polypeptide(L)' 'MIEAGEPLIQEATAALRRYHQAQADGEAPEQVERLRQIAESAYQAVTDYQLYALGHQPLIRH' A
#
# COMPACT_ATOMS: atom_id res chain seq x y z
N MET A 1 -5.95 10.51 -17.51
CA MET A 1 -6.42 10.44 -16.11
C MET A 1 -5.35 9.71 -15.35
N ILE A 2 -4.75 10.31 -14.32
CA ILE A 2 -3.77 9.62 -13.48
C ILE A 2 -4.57 8.54 -12.75
N GLU A 3 -4.39 7.28 -13.14
CA GLU A 3 -5.02 6.14 -12.51
C GLU A 3 -4.71 6.19 -11.02
N ALA A 4 -5.72 6.42 -10.18
CA ALA A 4 -5.56 6.64 -8.74
C ALA A 4 -4.84 5.50 -7.99
N GLY A 5 -4.58 4.38 -8.65
CA GLY A 5 -3.78 3.27 -8.13
C GLY A 5 -2.29 3.54 -8.04
N GLU A 6 -1.72 4.30 -8.97
CA GLU A 6 -0.28 4.59 -8.97
C GLU A 6 0.19 5.37 -7.73
N PRO A 7 -0.53 6.42 -7.25
CA PRO A 7 -0.18 7.07 -5.98
C PRO A 7 -0.45 6.18 -4.75
N LEU A 8 -1.51 5.35 -4.76
CA LEU A 8 -1.80 4.40 -3.67
C LEU A 8 -0.70 3.33 -3.53
N ILE A 9 -0.22 2.78 -4.66
CA ILE A 9 0.87 1.80 -4.68
C ILE A 9 2.17 2.42 -4.17
N GLN A 10 2.46 3.66 -4.57
CA GLN A 10 3.63 4.39 -4.08
C GLN A 10 3.56 4.65 -2.57
N GLU A 11 2.38 5.01 -2.05
CA GLU A 11 2.18 5.24 -0.62
C GLU A 11 2.37 3.94 0.19
N ALA A 12 1.77 2.83 -0.24
CA ALA A 12 1.95 1.54 0.41
C ALA A 12 3.42 1.07 0.38
N THR A 13 4.10 1.26 -0.74
CA THR A 13 5.53 0.92 -0.88
C THR A 13 6.40 1.79 0.02
N ALA A 14 6.10 3.08 0.14
CA ALA A 14 6.81 3.98 1.05
C ALA A 14 6.60 3.62 2.53
N ALA A 15 5.38 3.25 2.91
CA ALA A 15 5.05 2.79 4.27
C ALA A 15 5.80 1.50 4.63
N LEU A 16 5.81 0.52 3.71
CA LEU A 16 6.57 -0.73 3.89
C LEU A 16 8.07 -0.48 4.01
N ARG A 17 8.65 0.39 3.15
CA ARG A 17 10.08 0.74 3.27
C ARG A 17 10.41 1.36 4.62
N ARG A 18 9.58 2.28 5.13
CA ARG A 18 9.78 2.85 6.47
C ARG A 18 9.70 1.81 7.58
N TYR A 19 8.72 0.91 7.52
CA TYR A 19 8.59 -0.19 8.48
C TYR A 19 9.83 -1.09 8.49
N HIS A 20 10.33 -1.50 7.31
CA HIS A 20 11.55 -2.30 7.20
C HIS A 20 12.79 -1.54 7.67
N GLN A 21 12.91 -0.25 7.35
CA GLN A 21 13.99 0.59 7.83
C GLN A 21 13.99 0.66 9.36
N ALA A 22 12.84 0.91 9.98
CA ALA A 22 12.71 1.00 11.44
C ALA A 22 13.05 -0.33 12.13
N GLN A 23 12.66 -1.47 11.55
CA GLN A 23 13.08 -2.78 12.05
C GLN A 23 14.59 -3.00 11.90
N ALA A 24 15.18 -2.59 10.77
CA ALA A 24 16.61 -2.75 10.51
C ALA A 24 17.48 -1.86 11.42
N ASP A 25 17.01 -0.65 11.73
CA ASP A 25 17.66 0.28 12.66
C ASP A 25 17.48 -0.15 14.13
N GLY A 26 16.60 -1.11 14.41
CA GLY A 26 16.27 -1.51 15.77
C GLY A 26 15.51 -0.43 16.54
N GLU A 27 14.68 0.36 15.85
CA GLU A 27 13.84 1.39 16.45
C GLU A 27 12.90 0.81 17.51
N ALA A 28 12.36 1.69 18.35
CA ALA A 28 11.43 1.30 19.40
C ALA A 28 10.26 0.46 18.86
N PRO A 29 9.86 -0.61 19.56
CA PRO A 29 8.78 -1.49 19.11
C PRO A 29 7.47 -0.74 18.89
N GLU A 30 7.18 0.27 19.70
CA GLU A 30 6.01 1.15 19.52
C GLU A 30 6.01 1.88 18.17
N GLN A 31 7.18 2.30 17.68
CA GLN A 31 7.29 2.93 16.36
C GLN A 31 7.18 1.92 15.23
N VAL A 32 7.79 0.76 15.38
CA VAL A 32 7.70 -0.33 14.42
C VAL A 32 6.24 -0.80 14.29
N GLU A 33 5.51 -0.91 15.39
CA GLU A 33 4.10 -1.28 15.41
C GLU A 33 3.20 -0.21 14.77
N ARG A 34 3.47 1.08 15.02
CA ARG A 34 2.75 2.16 14.32
C ARG A 34 2.99 2.12 12.82
N LEU A 35 4.24 1.94 12.39
CA LEU A 35 4.58 1.83 10.97
C LEU A 35 3.95 0.60 10.32
N ARG A 36 3.87 -0.52 11.04
CA ARG A 36 3.16 -1.72 10.59
C ARG A 36 1.68 -1.44 10.33
N GLN A 37 0.98 -0.80 11.25
CA GLN A 37 -0.45 -0.48 11.09
C GLN A 37 -0.71 0.43 9.88
N ILE A 38 0.18 1.40 9.65
CA ILE A 38 0.11 2.28 8.47
C ILE A 38 0.34 1.48 7.18
N ALA A 39 1.36 0.61 7.15
CA ALA A 39 1.63 -0.23 6.00
C ALA A 39 0.48 -1.19 5.69
N GLU A 40 -0.12 -1.80 6.72
CA GLU A 40 -1.27 -2.71 6.59
C GLU A 40 -2.50 -1.97 6.03
N SER A 41 -2.79 -0.76 6.52
CA SER A 41 -3.90 0.06 6.01
C SER A 41 -3.66 0.49 4.55
N ALA A 42 -2.45 0.89 4.20
CA ALA A 42 -2.11 1.28 2.82
C ALA A 42 -2.21 0.08 1.86
N TYR A 43 -1.80 -1.11 2.31
CA TYR A 43 -1.93 -2.34 1.52
C TYR A 43 -3.39 -2.71 1.28
N GLN A 44 -4.24 -2.54 2.30
CA GLN A 44 -5.67 -2.77 2.19
C GLN A 44 -6.32 -1.81 1.19
N ALA A 45 -5.93 -0.52 1.20
CA ALA A 45 -6.41 0.47 0.25
C ALA A 45 -5.96 0.17 -1.21
N VAL A 46 -4.72 -0.28 -1.41
CA VAL A 46 -4.24 -0.75 -2.73
C VAL A 46 -5.03 -1.96 -3.21
N THR A 47 -5.31 -2.92 -2.31
CA THR A 47 -6.06 -4.13 -2.65
C THR A 47 -7.50 -3.80 -3.02
N ASP A 48 -8.15 -2.92 -2.26
CA ASP A 48 -9.51 -2.43 -2.55
C ASP A 48 -9.56 -1.71 -3.90
N TYR A 49 -8.58 -0.85 -4.17
CA TYR A 49 -8.46 -0.18 -5.46
C TYR A 49 -8.21 -1.16 -6.61
N GLN A 50 -7.33 -2.15 -6.43
CA GLN A 50 -7.09 -3.18 -7.44
C GLN A 50 -8.34 -4.01 -7.70
N LEU A 51 -9.10 -4.39 -6.66
CA LEU A 51 -10.37 -5.10 -6.80
C LEU A 51 -11.42 -4.25 -7.53
N TYR A 52 -11.51 -2.95 -7.21
CA TYR A 52 -12.37 -2.02 -7.91
C TYR A 52 -11.97 -1.86 -9.38
N ALA A 53 -10.68 -1.69 -9.66
CA ALA A 53 -10.14 -1.54 -11.01
C ALA A 53 -10.30 -2.82 -11.85
N LEU A 54 -10.05 -4.01 -11.26
CA LEU A 54 -10.24 -5.32 -11.88
C LEU A 54 -11.73 -5.66 -12.06
N GLY A 55 -12.59 -5.27 -11.11
CA GLY A 55 -14.05 -5.38 -11.23
C GLY A 55 -14.64 -4.42 -12.26
N HIS A 56 -13.93 -3.34 -12.57
CA HIS A 56 -14.26 -2.36 -13.59
C HIS A 56 -13.43 -2.52 -14.87
N GLN A 57 -12.84 -3.71 -15.11
CA GLN A 57 -12.38 -4.07 -16.44
C GLN A 57 -13.63 -4.38 -17.28
N PRO A 58 -14.02 -3.52 -18.25
CA PRO A 58 -14.92 -4.00 -19.27
C PRO A 58 -14.15 -5.10 -20.00
N LEU A 59 -14.71 -6.31 -19.98
CA LEU A 59 -14.33 -7.41 -20.87
C LEU A 59 -14.61 -6.99 -22.32
N ILE A 60 -13.92 -5.97 -22.83
CA ILE A 60 -13.86 -5.71 -24.26
C ILE A 60 -12.58 -6.40 -24.73
N ARG A 61 -12.67 -7.73 -24.77
CA ARG A 61 -11.78 -8.52 -25.60
C ARG A 61 -12.30 -8.37 -27.04
N HIS A 62 -11.50 -7.69 -27.84
CA HIS A 62 -11.70 -7.39 -29.26
C HIS A 62 -11.77 -8.64 -30.13
#